data_AF-A7SLM5-F1
#
_entry.id   AF-A7SLM5-F1
#
_cell.length_a   1.000
_cell.length_b   1.000
_cell.length_c   1.000
_cell.angle_alpha   90.00
_cell.angle_beta   90.00
_cell.angle_gamma   90.00
#
_symmetry.space_group_name_H-M   'P 1'
#
loop_
_entity.id
_entity.type
_entity.pdbx_description
1 polymer ?
#
loop_
_entity_poly.entity_id
_entity_poly.type
_entity_poly.pdbx_seq_one_letter_code
_entity_poly.pdbx_strand_id
1 'polypeptide(L)' 'RRPMNAFMIFSKRHRALVHQKHPHQDNRTVSKILGEWWYALGPEEKQSYNALAAQVRKE' A
#
# COMPACT_ATOMS: atom_id res chain seq x y z
N ARG A 1 -5.43 8.88 14.86
CA ARG A 1 -4.94 8.04 13.73
C ARG A 1 -4.94 8.90 12.48
N ARG A 2 -3.87 8.89 11.67
CA ARG A 2 -3.88 9.60 10.37
C ARG A 2 -4.87 8.90 9.43
N PRO A 3 -5.65 9.63 8.60
CA PRO A 3 -6.55 9.00 7.66
C PRO A 3 -5.77 8.08 6.71
N MET A 4 -6.31 6.89 6.45
CA MET A 4 -5.69 5.92 5.54
C MET A 4 -5.77 6.47 4.11
N ASN A 5 -4.65 6.98 3.61
CA ASN A 5 -4.52 7.38 2.21
C ASN A 5 -4.41 6.15 1.30
N ALA A 6 -4.48 6.38 -0.01
CA ALA A 6 -4.42 5.32 -1.03
C ALA A 6 -3.21 4.40 -0.84
N PHE A 7 -2.05 4.99 -0.52
CA PHE A 7 -0.82 4.26 -0.22
C PHE A 7 -0.94 3.38 1.04
N MET A 8 -1.54 3.86 2.13
CA MET A 8 -1.73 3.05 3.34
C MET A 8 -2.66 1.85 3.10
N ILE A 9 -3.71 2.01 2.29
CA ILE A 9 -4.60 0.90 1.92
C ILE A 9 -3.83 -0.13 1.09
N PHE A 10 -3.08 0.34 0.09
CA PHE A 10 -2.21 -0.50 -0.72
C PHE A 10 -1.18 -1.26 0.14
N SER A 11 -0.46 -0.53 0.99
CA SER A 11 0.57 -1.06 1.90
C SER A 11 -0.02 -2.12 2.82
N LYS A 12 -1.19 -1.88 3.43
CA LYS A 12 -1.83 -2.86 4.32
C LYS A 12 -2.17 -4.17 3.61
N ARG A 13 -2.67 -4.11 2.37
CA ARG A 13 -2.99 -5.31 1.58
C ARG A 13 -1.73 -6.06 1.13
N HIS A 14 -0.73 -5.33 0.63
CA HIS A 14 0.47 -5.94 0.04
C HIS A 14 1.53 -6.31 1.07
N ARG A 15 1.49 -5.75 2.29
CA ARG A 15 2.46 -6.07 3.35
C ARG A 15 2.51 -7.56 3.65
N ALA A 16 1.36 -8.23 3.71
CA ALA A 16 1.31 -9.69 3.90
C ALA A 16 2.00 -10.44 2.75
N LEU A 17 1.80 -10.00 1.51
CA LEU A 17 2.43 -10.58 0.32
C LEU A 17 3.95 -10.35 0.31
N VAL A 18 4.40 -9.13 0.62
CA VAL A 18 5.84 -8.81 0.72
C VAL A 18 6.47 -9.62 1.84
N HIS A 19 5.80 -9.79 2.97
CA HIS A 19 6.30 -10.61 4.07
C HIS A 19 6.34 -12.10 3.72
N GLN A 20 5.39 -12.59 2.92
CA GLN A 20 5.44 -13.97 2.41
C GLN A 20 6.60 -14.17 1.42
N LYS A 21 6.84 -13.21 0.52
CA LYS A 21 7.98 -13.24 -0.42
C LYS A 21 9.32 -13.00 0.27
N HIS A 22 9.31 -12.25 1.35
CA HIS A 22 10.49 -11.82 2.09
C HIS A 22 10.30 -11.97 3.61
N PRO A 23 10.21 -13.21 4.12
CA PRO A 23 9.88 -13.48 5.53
C PRO A 23 10.95 -13.03 6.53
N HIS A 24 12.16 -12.73 6.06
CA HIS A 24 13.29 -12.27 6.89
C HIS A 24 13.62 -10.78 6.70
N GLN A 25 12.82 -10.03 5.93
CA GLN A 25 13.09 -8.61 5.71
C GLN A 25 12.45 -7.74 6.79
N ASP A 26 13.22 -6.77 7.27
CA ASP A 26 12.75 -5.78 8.23
C ASP A 26 11.65 -4.89 7.65
N ASN A 27 10.82 -4.34 8.54
CA ASN A 27 9.78 -3.38 8.19
C ASN A 27 10.30 -2.19 7.36
N ARG A 28 11.58 -1.81 7.55
CA ARG A 28 12.23 -0.77 6.74
C ARG A 28 12.33 -1.17 5.28
N THR A 29 12.82 -2.39 5.01
CA THR A 29 12.94 -2.92 3.64
C THR A 29 11.57 -3.18 3.04
N VAL A 30 10.65 -3.75 3.81
CA VAL A 30 9.25 -3.95 3.38
C VAL A 30 8.61 -2.62 2.95
N SER A 31 8.84 -1.54 3.71
CA SER A 31 8.29 -0.22 3.37
C SER A 31 8.90 0.36 2.09
N LYS A 32 10.19 0.10 1.83
CA LYS A 32 10.83 0.47 0.56
C LYS A 32 10.23 -0.29 -0.61
N ILE A 33 10.11 -1.62 -0.51
CA ILE A 33 9.52 -2.47 -1.55
C ILE A 33 8.08 -2.04 -1.86
N LEU A 34 7.27 -1.79 -0.84
CA LEU A 34 5.90 -1.30 -1.02
C LEU A 34 5.85 0.09 -1.67
N GLY A 35 6.81 0.96 -1.36
CA GLY A 35 6.96 2.25 -2.04
C GLY A 35 7.25 2.06 -3.52
N GLU A 36 8.21 1.22 -3.88
CA GLU A 36 8.56 0.92 -5.27
C GLU A 36 7.39 0.29 -6.04
N TRP A 37 6.69 -0.68 -5.44
CA TRP A 37 5.51 -1.27 -6.07
C TRP A 37 4.41 -0.24 -6.27
N TRP A 38 4.17 0.62 -5.28
CA TRP A 38 3.22 1.72 -5.42
C TRP A 38 3.60 2.66 -6.57
N TYR A 39 4.88 3.01 -6.72
CA TYR A 39 5.34 3.81 -7.86
C TYR A 39 5.17 3.08 -9.19
N ALA A 40 5.41 1.77 -9.22
CA ALA A 40 5.24 0.91 -10.39
C ALA A 40 3.77 0.68 -10.79
N LEU A 41 2.80 0.91 -9.89
CA LEU A 41 1.38 0.82 -10.24
C LEU A 41 1.01 1.80 -11.35
N GLY A 42 0.17 1.32 -12.27
CA GLY A 42 -0.42 2.14 -13.31
C GLY A 42 -1.36 3.22 -12.77
N PRO A 43 -1.66 4.25 -13.57
CA PRO A 43 -2.59 5.31 -13.19
C PRO A 43 -3.99 4.79 -12.82
N GLU A 44 -4.50 3.77 -13.52
CA GLU A 44 -5.82 3.18 -13.23
C GLU A 44 -5.88 2.46 -11.87
N GLU A 45 -4.83 1.71 -11.52
CA GLU A 45 -4.74 1.06 -10.21
C GLU A 45 -4.61 2.09 -9.10
N LYS A 46 -3.73 3.08 -9.26
CA LYS A 46 -3.61 4.20 -8.32
C LYS A 46 -4.94 4.91 -8.14
N GLN A 47 -5.71 5.10 -9.21
CA GLN A 47 -7.02 5.75 -9.17
C GLN A 47 -8.03 4.90 -8.38
N SER A 48 -8.02 3.59 -8.55
CA SER A 48 -8.84 2.65 -7.77
C SER A 48 -8.51 2.73 -6.26
N TYR A 49 -7.23 2.77 -5.90
CA TYR A 49 -6.82 2.94 -4.50
C TYR A 49 -7.16 4.33 -3.94
N ASN A 50 -7.12 5.38 -4.75
CA ASN A 50 -7.58 6.71 -4.36
C ASN A 50 -9.09 6.75 -4.12
N ALA A 51 -9.89 6.08 -4.95
CA ALA A 51 -11.33 5.94 -4.74
C ALA A 51 -11.64 5.18 -3.44
N LEU A 52 -10.93 4.06 -3.20
CA LEU A 52 -10.99 3.32 -1.94
C LEU A 52 -10.64 4.19 -0.73
N ALA A 53 -9.57 4.99 -0.82
CA ALA A 53 -9.18 5.90 0.25
C ALA A 53 -10.21 7.01 0.50
N ALA A 54 -10.83 7.52 -0.56
CA ALA A 54 -11.91 8.49 -0.45
C ALA A 54 -13.15 7.89 0.23
N GLN A 55 -13.44 6.61 -0.02
CA GLN A 55 -14.54 5.89 0.62
C GLN A 55 -14.26 5.64 2.11
N VAL A 56 -13.06 5.17 2.46
CA VAL A 56 -12.66 4.92 3.87
C VAL A 56 -12.57 6.20 4.68
N ARG A 57 -12.28 7.36 4.07
CA ARG A 57 -12.28 8.67 4.76
C ARG A 57 -13.69 9.16 5.10
N LYS A 58 -14.73 8.61 4.48
CA LYS A 58 -16.13 9.01 4.68
C LYS A 58 -16.85 8.22 5.80
N GLU A 59 -16.24 7.15 6.30
CA GLU A 59 -16.65 6.48 7.55
C GLU A 59 -15.91 7.08 8.75
#